data_AF-A0AA42AXH0-F1
#
_entry.id   AF-A0AA42AXH0-F1
#
_cell.length_a   1.000
_cell.length_b   1.000
_cell.length_c   1.000
_cell.angle_alpha   90.00
_cell.angle_beta   90.00
_cell.angle_gamma   90.00
#
_symmetry.space_group_name_H-M   'P 1'
#
loop_
_entity.id
_entity.type
_entity.pdbx_description
1 polymer ?
#
loop_
_entity_poly.entity_id
_entity_poly.type
_entity_poly.pdbx_seq_one_letter_code
_entity_poly.pdbx_strand_id
1 'polypeptide(L)'
;MRAKYLSTPSNAPGGEYRAGVSLQISGEKFFGATGIANTWQPGVNPDQFSGAEIAIRAGHIDQANEIRFGWTVNPELYGDNRAYTFAYWTRDGSHTTGCYNILCQGFVQVNPQYPPDVHIVNISVTGGTQIALPTDITMERETGNWWLTLEGKTKIGYWPRELFPLLGLGADYIYWGGRVKSGKDGITPAMASGNLPNRHPDHTGYYAEVQYKNNDGENLIPGGEVLQFAVDCKGSYDVLWDNEHTILHFGGPGGGTCA
;
A
#
# COMPACT_ATOMS: atom_id res chain seq x y z
N MET A 1 -1.60 24.16 3.23
CA MET A 1 -2.64 24.01 2.20
C MET A 1 -2.57 22.55 1.75
N ARG A 2 -3.55 21.69 2.10
CA ARG A 2 -3.47 20.24 1.84
C ARG A 2 -3.57 19.99 0.33
N ALA A 3 -2.62 19.28 -0.26
CA ALA A 3 -2.62 18.95 -1.68
C ALA A 3 -3.80 18.00 -1.97
N LYS A 4 -4.90 18.55 -2.50
CA LYS A 4 -6.12 17.77 -2.83
C LYS A 4 -5.91 16.75 -3.94
N TYR A 5 -4.88 16.97 -4.74
CA TYR A 5 -4.43 16.12 -5.82
C TYR A 5 -2.91 16.11 -5.72
N LEU A 6 -2.30 15.01 -5.31
CA LEU A 6 -0.96 14.69 -5.81
C LEU A 6 -1.16 14.16 -7.23
N SER A 7 -1.78 14.97 -8.10
CA SER A 7 -1.68 14.74 -9.52
C SER A 7 -0.22 15.00 -9.83
N THR A 8 0.59 13.96 -9.88
CA THR A 8 1.77 13.96 -10.72
C THR A 8 1.28 13.60 -12.12
N PRO A 9 1.00 14.58 -13.01
CA PRO A 9 1.20 14.32 -14.42
C PRO A 9 2.70 14.07 -14.58
N SER A 10 3.14 12.80 -14.50
CA SER A 10 4.43 12.21 -14.91
C SER A 10 5.72 13.08 -14.99
N ASN A 11 5.85 14.18 -14.25
CA ASN A 11 6.91 15.19 -14.44
C ASN A 11 7.40 15.83 -13.13
N ALA A 12 7.07 15.25 -11.96
CA ALA A 12 7.88 15.53 -10.78
C ALA A 12 9.22 14.77 -10.94
N PRO A 13 10.39 15.39 -10.71
CA PRO A 13 11.70 14.76 -10.93
C PRO A 13 12.02 13.53 -10.06
N GLY A 14 11.08 13.07 -9.22
CA GLY A 14 11.24 11.91 -8.33
C GLY A 14 10.44 10.71 -8.85
N GLY A 15 11.09 9.55 -8.91
CA GLY A 15 10.47 8.26 -9.25
C GLY A 15 9.85 7.60 -8.02
N GLU A 16 8.80 6.79 -8.25
CA GLU A 16 8.29 5.88 -7.24
C GLU A 16 8.94 4.50 -7.37
N TYR A 17 9.32 3.91 -6.23
CA TYR A 17 9.98 2.60 -6.19
C TYR A 17 9.32 1.71 -5.14
N ARG A 18 9.11 0.43 -5.51
CA ARG A 18 8.51 -0.58 -4.65
C ARG A 18 9.53 -1.62 -4.18
N ALA A 19 9.30 -2.14 -2.98
CA ALA A 19 9.91 -3.35 -2.47
C ALA A 19 8.82 -4.22 -1.81
N GLY A 20 8.38 -5.28 -2.47
CA GLY A 20 7.40 -6.21 -1.92
C GLY A 20 7.12 -7.41 -2.81
N VAL A 21 5.96 -8.04 -2.60
CA VAL A 21 5.47 -9.13 -3.44
C VAL A 21 4.13 -8.78 -4.06
N SER A 22 3.85 -9.40 -5.20
CA SER A 22 2.57 -9.28 -5.87
C SER A 22 2.03 -10.62 -6.33
N LEU A 23 0.71 -10.70 -6.38
CA LEU A 23 -0.03 -11.84 -6.87
C LEU A 23 -0.75 -11.46 -8.16
N GLN A 24 -0.48 -12.23 -9.22
CA GLN A 24 -1.15 -12.13 -10.50
C GLN A 24 -1.12 -13.49 -11.18
N ILE A 25 -2.29 -14.13 -11.28
CA ILE A 25 -2.45 -15.45 -11.87
C ILE A 25 -3.28 -15.30 -13.15
N SER A 26 -2.76 -15.82 -14.27
CA SER A 26 -3.39 -15.66 -15.58
C SER A 26 -4.79 -16.29 -15.60
N GLY A 27 -5.80 -15.47 -15.90
CA GLY A 27 -7.20 -15.90 -16.01
C GLY A 27 -7.97 -15.90 -14.68
N GLU A 28 -7.31 -15.61 -13.57
CA GLU A 28 -7.96 -15.49 -12.26
C GLU A 28 -8.31 -14.04 -11.92
N LYS A 29 -9.31 -13.89 -11.05
CA LYS A 29 -9.75 -12.61 -10.50
C LYS A 29 -9.77 -12.69 -8.98
N PHE A 30 -9.36 -11.60 -8.34
CA PHE A 30 -9.35 -11.49 -6.90
C PHE A 30 -10.38 -10.46 -6.43
N PHE A 31 -11.06 -10.77 -5.32
CA PHE A 31 -12.17 -9.98 -4.79
C PHE A 31 -11.86 -9.40 -3.41
N GLY A 32 -10.60 -9.51 -2.98
CA GLY A 32 -10.16 -8.97 -1.72
C GLY A 32 -8.70 -9.28 -1.44
N ALA A 33 -8.11 -8.49 -0.55
CA ALA A 33 -6.77 -8.67 -0.05
C ALA A 33 -6.72 -8.27 1.42
N THR A 34 -6.05 -9.09 2.21
CA THR A 34 -5.84 -8.89 3.63
C THR A 34 -4.35 -8.94 3.95
N GLY A 35 -3.93 -8.21 4.98
CA GLY A 35 -2.57 -8.31 5.52
C GLY A 35 -2.38 -7.42 6.73
N ILE A 36 -1.39 -7.76 7.55
CA ILE A 36 -1.00 -7.00 8.74
C ILE A 36 0.38 -6.41 8.48
N ALA A 37 0.45 -5.09 8.34
CA ALA A 37 1.72 -4.37 8.26
C ALA A 37 2.21 -3.95 9.65
N ASN A 38 3.52 -3.86 9.88
CA ASN A 38 4.03 -2.97 10.94
C ASN A 38 4.21 -1.53 10.43
N THR A 39 4.01 -0.57 11.33
CA THR A 39 4.06 0.86 11.02
C THR A 39 5.36 1.49 11.47
N TRP A 40 5.99 2.28 10.60
CA TRP A 40 7.27 2.95 10.85
C TRP A 40 7.18 4.45 10.57
N GLN A 41 8.17 5.22 11.03
CA GLN A 41 8.33 6.63 10.70
C GLN A 41 9.76 6.93 10.25
N PRO A 42 10.17 6.47 9.06
CA PRO A 42 11.48 6.78 8.51
C PRO A 42 11.63 8.29 8.26
N GLY A 43 12.87 8.78 8.31
CA GLY A 43 13.19 10.13 7.91
C GLY A 43 13.01 10.33 6.41
N VAL A 44 12.29 11.38 6.03
CA VAL A 44 12.06 11.79 4.64
C VAL A 44 12.29 13.29 4.48
N ASN A 45 12.75 13.70 3.30
CA ASN A 45 12.79 15.10 2.90
C ASN A 45 11.39 15.59 2.49
N PRO A 46 11.15 16.92 2.43
CA PRO A 46 9.82 17.47 2.13
C PRO A 46 9.19 17.04 0.79
N ASP A 47 9.99 16.63 -0.19
CA ASP A 47 9.57 16.19 -1.53
C ASP A 47 9.59 14.66 -1.72
N GLN A 48 9.86 13.91 -0.65
CA GLN A 48 9.87 12.46 -0.60
C GLN A 48 8.64 11.91 0.12
N PHE A 49 8.35 10.63 -0.08
CA PHE A 49 7.53 9.86 0.86
C PHE A 49 8.09 8.46 1.05
N SER A 50 7.73 7.83 2.16
CA SER A 50 7.99 6.42 2.44
C SER A 50 6.78 5.81 3.14
N GLY A 51 6.46 4.55 2.84
CA GLY A 51 5.27 3.92 3.37
C GLY A 51 5.18 2.44 3.04
N ALA A 52 4.09 1.82 3.48
CA ALA A 52 3.71 0.47 3.12
C ALA A 52 2.23 0.41 2.78
N GLU A 53 1.86 -0.44 1.83
CA GLU A 53 0.50 -0.49 1.29
C GLU A 53 0.08 -1.90 0.84
N ILE A 54 -1.22 -2.16 0.95
CA ILE A 54 -1.90 -3.14 0.12
C ILE A 54 -2.45 -2.36 -1.08
N ALA A 55 -2.15 -2.82 -2.30
CA ALA A 55 -2.71 -2.26 -3.53
C ALA A 55 -3.49 -3.33 -4.29
N ILE A 56 -4.71 -3.00 -4.70
CA ILE A 56 -5.59 -3.84 -5.51
C ILE A 56 -5.82 -3.15 -6.83
N ARG A 57 -5.54 -3.84 -7.94
CA ARG A 57 -5.56 -3.26 -9.28
C ARG A 57 -6.25 -4.14 -10.32
N ALA A 58 -6.97 -3.52 -11.25
CA ALA A 58 -7.48 -4.16 -12.46
C ALA A 58 -7.09 -3.35 -13.71
N GLY A 59 -6.78 -4.04 -14.80
CA GLY A 59 -6.40 -3.46 -16.09
C GLY A 59 -4.92 -3.16 -16.29
N HIS A 60 -4.58 -2.68 -17.48
CA HIS A 60 -3.22 -2.25 -17.85
C HIS A 60 -2.82 -1.00 -17.06
N ILE A 61 -1.53 -0.83 -16.77
CA ILE A 61 -1.04 0.20 -15.83
C ILE A 61 -1.49 1.63 -16.18
N ASP A 62 -1.54 1.97 -17.48
CA ASP A 62 -1.93 3.31 -17.97
C ASP A 62 -3.45 3.57 -17.94
N GLN A 63 -4.26 2.55 -17.66
CA GLN A 63 -5.72 2.65 -17.59
C GLN A 63 -6.27 1.95 -16.34
N ALA A 64 -5.41 1.71 -15.37
CA ALA A 64 -5.71 0.83 -14.26
C ALA A 64 -6.73 1.46 -13.32
N ASN A 65 -7.67 0.65 -12.85
CA ASN A 65 -8.41 0.95 -11.64
C ASN A 65 -7.58 0.45 -10.47
N GLU A 66 -7.36 1.29 -9.48
CA GLU A 66 -6.52 0.92 -8.35
C GLU A 66 -7.05 1.52 -7.05
N ILE A 67 -6.97 0.71 -6.00
CA ILE A 67 -7.21 1.09 -4.61
C ILE A 67 -5.93 0.77 -3.83
N ARG A 68 -5.47 1.69 -2.99
CA ARG A 68 -4.35 1.48 -2.08
C ARG A 68 -4.76 1.89 -0.67
N PHE A 69 -4.32 1.13 0.33
CA PHE A 69 -4.42 1.53 1.72
C PHE A 69 -3.20 1.04 2.50
N GLY A 70 -2.75 1.85 3.46
CA GLY A 70 -1.68 1.48 4.38
C GLY A 70 -1.23 2.68 5.21
N TRP A 71 0.07 2.79 5.47
CA TRP A 71 0.66 3.92 6.19
C TRP A 71 1.74 4.62 5.36
N THR A 72 1.92 5.91 5.60
CA THR A 72 2.94 6.72 4.94
C THR A 72 3.45 7.85 5.82
N VAL A 73 4.73 8.20 5.65
CA VAL A 73 5.31 9.50 6.00
C VAL A 73 5.40 10.31 4.72
N ASN A 74 4.53 11.30 4.57
CA ASN A 74 4.39 12.09 3.35
C ASN A 74 4.18 13.58 3.69
N PRO A 75 5.26 14.38 3.74
CA PRO A 75 5.19 15.79 4.10
C PRO A 75 4.44 16.64 3.07
N GLU A 76 4.44 16.24 1.80
CA GLU A 76 3.69 16.90 0.74
C GLU A 76 2.17 16.78 0.97
N LEU A 77 1.71 15.62 1.47
CA LEU A 77 0.31 15.35 1.77
C LEU A 77 -0.14 15.92 3.12
N TYR A 78 0.65 15.71 4.17
CA TYR A 78 0.26 15.99 5.56
C TYR A 78 0.85 17.29 6.14
N GLY A 79 1.92 17.82 5.55
CA GLY A 79 2.61 19.02 6.00
C GLY A 79 3.57 18.81 7.17
N ASP A 80 3.84 17.56 7.56
CA ASP A 80 4.81 17.18 8.58
C ASP A 80 5.47 15.82 8.24
N ASN A 81 6.43 15.39 9.06
CA ASN A 81 7.17 14.13 8.88
C ASN A 81 6.64 13.01 9.80
N ARG A 82 5.34 12.99 10.13
CA ARG A 82 4.75 11.93 10.96
C ARG A 82 4.14 10.83 10.12
N ALA A 83 3.98 9.66 10.71
CA ALA A 83 3.28 8.54 10.08
C ALA A 83 1.76 8.74 10.17
N TYR A 84 1.07 8.60 9.04
CA TYR A 84 -0.39 8.56 8.96
C TYR A 84 -0.82 7.33 8.19
N THR A 85 -2.00 6.79 8.49
CA THR A 85 -2.68 5.93 7.52
C THR A 85 -3.07 6.74 6.29
N PHE A 86 -3.29 6.08 5.16
CA PHE A 86 -3.83 6.74 3.99
C PHE A 86 -4.66 5.77 3.16
N ALA A 87 -5.63 6.33 2.44
CA ALA A 87 -6.32 5.69 1.34
C ALA A 87 -5.95 6.39 0.04
N TYR A 88 -5.82 5.65 -1.05
CA TYR A 88 -5.70 6.20 -2.40
C TYR A 88 -6.58 5.42 -3.36
N TRP A 89 -7.17 6.10 -4.34
CA TRP A 89 -7.82 5.42 -5.46
C TRP A 89 -7.70 6.19 -6.76
N THR A 90 -7.72 5.48 -7.88
CA THR A 90 -7.81 6.02 -9.24
C THR A 90 -8.62 5.07 -10.12
N ARG A 91 -9.27 5.61 -11.16
CA ARG A 91 -9.98 4.82 -12.18
C ARG A 91 -9.26 4.78 -13.53
N ASP A 92 -8.12 5.42 -13.65
CA ASP A 92 -7.44 5.60 -14.93
C ASP A 92 -5.93 5.74 -14.78
N GLY A 93 -5.30 4.93 -13.92
CA GLY A 93 -3.83 4.93 -13.78
C GLY A 93 -3.26 6.25 -13.28
N SER A 94 -4.07 7.05 -12.59
CA SER A 94 -3.72 8.40 -12.12
C SER A 94 -3.56 9.46 -13.22
N HIS A 95 -4.10 9.22 -14.42
CA HIS A 95 -3.97 10.14 -15.56
C HIS A 95 -4.87 11.37 -15.42
N THR A 96 -6.17 11.18 -15.16
CA THR A 96 -7.14 12.28 -14.95
C THR A 96 -7.87 12.18 -13.62
N THR A 97 -7.83 11.00 -12.98
CA THR A 97 -8.40 10.75 -11.65
C THR A 97 -7.31 10.35 -10.68
N GLY A 98 -7.61 10.26 -9.39
CA GLY A 98 -6.59 10.03 -8.37
C GLY A 98 -6.92 10.84 -7.14
N CYS A 99 -7.02 10.18 -5.99
CA CYS A 99 -7.50 10.85 -4.81
C CYS A 99 -7.00 10.19 -3.54
N TYR A 100 -6.39 11.01 -2.69
CA TYR A 100 -6.02 10.61 -1.35
C TYR A 100 -7.18 10.84 -0.39
N ASN A 101 -7.38 9.87 0.49
CA ASN A 101 -8.27 9.94 1.64
C ASN A 101 -9.69 10.38 1.23
N ILE A 102 -10.22 11.40 1.89
CA ILE A 102 -11.50 12.04 1.57
C ILE A 102 -11.31 13.44 0.97
N LEU A 103 -10.16 13.71 0.34
CA LEU A 103 -9.84 15.04 -0.22
C LEU A 103 -10.65 15.38 -1.47
N CYS A 104 -11.27 14.38 -2.09
CA CYS A 104 -12.22 14.49 -3.18
C CYS A 104 -13.35 13.46 -3.02
N GLN A 105 -14.39 13.55 -3.86
CA GLN A 105 -15.48 12.58 -3.84
C GLN A 105 -14.99 11.22 -4.38
N GLY A 106 -15.20 10.16 -3.60
CA GLY A 106 -14.95 8.78 -4.05
C GLY A 106 -15.04 7.79 -2.89
N PHE A 107 -14.25 7.98 -1.84
CA PHE A 107 -14.38 7.17 -0.63
C PHE A 107 -15.56 7.65 0.22
N VAL A 108 -16.48 6.74 0.53
CA VAL A 108 -17.61 6.99 1.43
C VAL A 108 -17.25 6.47 2.82
N GLN A 109 -16.90 7.38 3.72
CA GLN A 109 -16.64 7.04 5.12
C GLN A 109 -17.96 6.71 5.82
N VAL A 110 -18.01 5.56 6.48
CA VAL A 110 -19.17 5.08 7.24
C VAL A 110 -18.91 5.17 8.74
N ASN A 111 -17.67 4.92 9.17
CA ASN A 111 -17.29 5.07 10.57
C ASN A 111 -16.95 6.54 10.88
N PRO A 112 -17.73 7.25 11.71
CA PRO A 112 -17.48 8.66 12.00
C PRO A 112 -16.27 8.90 12.91
N GLN A 113 -15.79 7.85 13.60
CA GLN A 113 -14.70 7.94 14.58
C GLN A 113 -13.33 7.78 13.93
N TYR A 114 -13.23 6.96 12.88
CA TYR A 114 -11.97 6.61 12.25
C TYR A 114 -11.99 6.98 10.76
N PRO A 115 -11.39 8.12 10.36
CA PRO A 115 -11.18 8.43 8.95
C PRO A 115 -10.05 7.56 8.37
N PRO A 116 -9.85 7.53 7.04
CA PRO A 116 -8.74 6.80 6.44
C PRO A 116 -7.35 7.44 6.71
N ASP A 117 -7.28 8.69 7.17
CA ASP A 117 -6.04 9.47 7.37
C ASP A 117 -5.71 9.75 8.84
N VAL A 118 -5.54 8.70 9.63
CA VAL A 118 -5.28 8.78 11.07
C VAL A 118 -3.79 8.91 11.34
N HIS A 119 -3.42 9.87 12.20
CA HIS A 119 -2.07 9.99 12.74
C HIS A 119 -1.73 8.79 13.62
N ILE A 120 -0.64 8.10 13.28
CA ILE A 120 -0.17 6.92 14.00
C ILE A 120 0.76 7.37 15.12
N VAL A 121 0.24 7.44 16.35
CA VAL A 121 0.96 8.02 17.50
C VAL A 121 2.11 7.13 17.96
N ASN A 122 1.91 5.82 18.00
CA ASN A 122 2.93 4.85 18.40
C ASN A 122 3.51 4.20 17.14
N ILE A 123 4.83 4.11 17.05
CA ILE A 123 5.53 3.52 15.91
C ILE A 123 6.33 2.30 16.34
N SER A 124 6.66 1.44 15.38
CA SER A 124 7.49 0.26 15.63
C SER A 124 8.93 0.65 15.93
N VAL A 125 9.59 -0.13 16.78
CA VAL A 125 10.99 0.07 17.18
C VAL A 125 11.81 -1.15 16.82
N THR A 126 12.97 -0.94 16.20
CA THR A 126 13.89 -2.03 15.82
C THR A 126 14.27 -2.88 17.03
N GLY A 127 13.98 -4.19 16.97
CA GLY A 127 14.26 -5.15 18.05
C GLY A 127 13.37 -4.97 19.28
N GLY A 128 12.27 -4.22 19.15
CA GLY A 128 11.38 -3.85 20.25
C GLY A 128 9.91 -3.92 19.85
N THR A 129 9.08 -3.12 20.52
CA THR A 129 7.63 -3.09 20.29
C THR A 129 7.30 -2.83 18.82
N GLN A 130 6.46 -3.70 18.24
CA GLN A 130 5.92 -3.54 16.90
C GLN A 130 4.48 -3.02 16.98
N ILE A 131 4.14 -2.08 16.11
CA ILE A 131 2.79 -1.52 16.00
C ILE A 131 2.18 -2.05 14.70
N ALA A 132 1.14 -2.87 14.84
CA ALA A 132 0.49 -3.56 13.75
C ALA A 132 -0.69 -2.76 13.16
N LEU A 133 -0.88 -2.86 11.85
CA LEU A 133 -1.99 -2.31 11.09
C LEU A 133 -2.68 -3.44 10.30
N PRO A 134 -3.64 -4.16 10.92
CA PRO A 134 -4.44 -5.16 10.22
C PRO A 134 -5.41 -4.50 9.25
N THR A 135 -5.27 -4.84 7.97
CA THR A 135 -6.02 -4.24 6.86
C THR A 135 -6.73 -5.32 6.05
N ASP A 136 -7.99 -5.09 5.74
CA ASP A 136 -8.76 -5.85 4.74
C ASP A 136 -9.39 -4.89 3.73
N ILE A 137 -9.16 -5.14 2.45
CA ILE A 137 -9.81 -4.46 1.34
C ILE A 137 -10.55 -5.52 0.52
N THR A 138 -11.87 -5.56 0.61
CA THR A 138 -12.67 -6.65 0.03
C THR A 138 -13.92 -6.12 -0.68
N MET A 139 -14.23 -6.68 -1.85
CA MET A 139 -15.45 -6.37 -2.59
C MET A 139 -16.66 -7.09 -1.96
N GLU A 140 -17.70 -6.32 -1.66
CA GLU A 140 -19.01 -6.83 -1.25
C GLU A 140 -19.79 -7.25 -2.51
N ARG A 141 -20.29 -8.49 -2.56
CA ARG A 141 -20.86 -9.07 -3.80
C ARG A 141 -22.19 -8.44 -4.19
N GLU A 142 -22.99 -8.08 -3.20
CA GLU A 142 -24.35 -7.58 -3.37
C GLU A 142 -24.35 -6.21 -4.05
N THR A 143 -23.38 -5.36 -3.68
CA THR A 143 -23.28 -3.97 -4.15
C THR A 143 -22.16 -3.78 -5.18
N GLY A 144 -21.14 -4.63 -5.15
CA GLY A 144 -19.87 -4.44 -5.87
C GLY A 144 -18.99 -3.35 -5.28
N ASN A 145 -19.32 -2.83 -4.10
CA ASN A 145 -18.52 -1.83 -3.41
C ASN A 145 -17.27 -2.47 -2.81
N TRP A 146 -16.14 -1.77 -2.92
CA TRP A 146 -14.89 -2.19 -2.27
C TRP A 146 -14.84 -1.60 -0.88
N TRP A 147 -14.87 -2.44 0.15
CA TRP A 147 -14.86 -2.02 1.55
C TRP A 147 -13.44 -2.02 2.11
N LEU A 148 -13.14 -1.00 2.90
CA LEU A 148 -11.99 -0.96 3.80
C LEU A 148 -12.43 -1.34 5.21
N THR A 149 -11.85 -2.40 5.74
CA THR A 149 -12.08 -2.89 7.10
C THR A 149 -10.75 -2.94 7.84
N LEU A 150 -10.72 -2.41 9.06
CA LEU A 150 -9.55 -2.51 9.95
C LEU A 150 -9.84 -3.45 11.12
N GLU A 151 -8.78 -4.04 11.67
CA GLU A 151 -8.84 -4.94 12.85
C GLU A 151 -9.87 -6.09 12.69
N GLY A 152 -10.07 -6.54 11.45
CA GLY A 152 -10.95 -7.67 11.09
C GLY A 152 -12.46 -7.43 11.23
N LYS A 153 -12.91 -6.27 11.74
CA LYS A 153 -14.34 -6.02 11.98
C LYS A 153 -14.79 -4.57 11.82
N THR A 154 -13.88 -3.60 11.88
CA THR A 154 -14.24 -2.19 11.88
C THR A 154 -14.34 -1.69 10.44
N LYS A 155 -15.55 -1.67 9.87
CA LYS A 155 -15.81 -1.08 8.55
C LYS A 155 -15.57 0.42 8.59
N ILE A 156 -14.51 0.90 7.94
CA ILE A 156 -14.16 2.31 7.87
C ILE A 156 -15.03 3.03 6.85
N GLY A 157 -15.20 2.42 5.69
CA GLY A 157 -15.93 2.97 4.57
C GLY A 157 -15.71 2.14 3.31
N TYR A 158 -16.18 2.65 2.19
CA TYR A 158 -16.09 1.93 0.91
C TYR A 158 -15.88 2.87 -0.27
N TRP A 159 -15.34 2.32 -1.35
CA TRP A 159 -15.37 2.92 -2.66
C TRP A 159 -16.54 2.33 -3.47
N PRO A 160 -17.46 3.17 -3.96
CA PRO A 160 -18.58 2.73 -4.79
C PRO A 160 -18.11 2.04 -6.07
N ARG A 161 -18.83 1.01 -6.49
CA ARG A 161 -18.56 0.29 -7.74
C ARG A 161 -18.45 1.22 -8.95
N GLU A 162 -19.26 2.28 -8.99
CA GLU A 162 -19.37 3.23 -10.09
C GLU A 162 -18.06 4.01 -10.34
N LEU A 163 -17.15 4.04 -9.37
CA LEU A 163 -15.82 4.60 -9.58
C LEU A 163 -14.98 3.74 -10.53
N PHE A 164 -15.23 2.42 -10.57
CA PHE A 164 -14.31 1.47 -11.15
C PHE A 164 -14.93 0.66 -12.30
N PRO A 165 -14.71 1.08 -13.56
CA PRO A 165 -15.15 0.30 -14.72
C PRO A 165 -14.55 -1.12 -14.80
N LEU A 166 -13.37 -1.35 -14.20
CA LEU A 166 -12.63 -2.63 -14.26
C LEU A 166 -12.68 -3.40 -12.94
N LEU A 167 -12.44 -2.76 -11.78
CA LEU A 167 -12.46 -3.48 -10.48
C LEU A 167 -13.85 -4.01 -10.12
N GLY A 168 -14.92 -3.50 -10.74
CA GLY A 168 -16.26 -4.10 -10.61
C GLY A 168 -16.37 -5.53 -11.15
N LEU A 169 -15.36 -6.03 -11.88
CA LEU A 169 -15.24 -7.42 -12.35
C LEU A 169 -14.24 -8.25 -11.51
N GLY A 170 -13.67 -7.67 -10.46
CA GLY A 170 -12.56 -8.24 -9.71
C GLY A 170 -11.19 -7.73 -10.18
N ALA A 171 -10.22 -7.85 -9.29
CA ALA A 171 -8.85 -7.41 -9.48
C ALA A 171 -8.02 -8.43 -10.26
N ASP A 172 -7.06 -7.94 -11.05
CA ASP A 172 -6.06 -8.73 -11.77
C ASP A 172 -4.76 -8.89 -10.98
N TYR A 173 -4.54 -7.98 -10.02
CA TYR A 173 -3.25 -7.80 -9.37
C TYR A 173 -3.47 -7.34 -7.93
N ILE A 174 -2.75 -7.99 -7.02
CA ILE A 174 -2.63 -7.54 -5.63
C ILE A 174 -1.15 -7.33 -5.33
N TYR A 175 -0.83 -6.30 -4.56
CA TYR A 175 0.51 -6.03 -4.05
C TYR A 175 0.48 -5.81 -2.55
N TRP A 176 1.51 -6.35 -1.87
CA TRP A 176 1.85 -6.05 -0.49
C TRP A 176 3.31 -5.62 -0.44
N GLY A 177 3.59 -4.52 0.24
CA GLY A 177 4.97 -4.12 0.52
C GLY A 177 5.14 -2.62 0.70
N GLY A 178 6.40 -2.20 0.60
CA GLY A 178 6.82 -0.82 0.77
C GLY A 178 6.85 -0.03 -0.54
N ARG A 179 6.48 1.24 -0.47
CA ARG A 179 6.61 2.20 -1.56
C ARG A 179 7.29 3.47 -1.08
N VAL A 180 8.19 3.99 -1.90
CA VAL A 180 8.86 5.27 -1.69
C VAL A 180 8.73 6.16 -2.91
N LYS A 181 8.92 7.46 -2.72
CA LYS A 181 9.19 8.44 -3.77
C LYS A 181 10.53 9.10 -3.51
N SER A 182 11.40 9.11 -4.51
CA SER A 182 12.66 9.86 -4.42
C SER A 182 12.41 11.37 -4.43
N GLY A 183 13.38 12.11 -3.89
CA GLY A 183 13.39 13.56 -3.98
C GLY A 183 13.63 14.01 -5.41
N LYS A 184 13.54 15.33 -5.64
CA LYS A 184 13.86 15.92 -6.95
C LYS A 184 15.33 15.76 -7.34
N ASP A 185 16.19 15.48 -6.36
CA ASP A 185 17.59 15.11 -6.53
C ASP A 185 17.80 13.63 -6.93
N GLY A 186 16.71 12.86 -7.04
CA GLY A 186 16.73 11.43 -7.32
C GLY A 186 17.10 10.56 -6.13
N ILE A 187 17.46 11.13 -4.98
CA ILE A 187 17.83 10.37 -3.78
C ILE A 187 16.58 9.77 -3.17
N THR A 188 16.64 8.48 -2.87
CA THR A 188 15.56 7.74 -2.23
C THR A 188 15.61 7.80 -0.70
N PRO A 189 14.46 7.86 0.01
CA PRO A 189 14.41 7.83 1.46
C PRO A 189 14.62 6.41 2.03
N ALA A 190 14.78 6.30 3.34
CA ALA A 190 14.71 4.99 4.01
C ALA A 190 13.31 4.36 3.87
N MET A 191 13.24 3.03 3.75
CA MET A 191 11.99 2.27 3.71
C MET A 191 11.80 1.47 4.99
N ALA A 192 10.60 1.54 5.58
CA ALA A 192 10.27 0.94 6.86
C ALA A 192 11.26 1.34 7.97
N SER A 193 11.98 0.39 8.55
CA SER A 193 13.01 0.65 9.58
C SER A 193 14.32 1.23 9.03
N GLY A 194 14.51 1.21 7.71
CA GLY A 194 15.79 1.52 7.07
C GLY A 194 16.75 0.33 6.98
N ASN A 195 16.42 -0.83 7.55
CA ASN A 195 17.23 -2.04 7.46
C ASN A 195 16.84 -2.89 6.25
N LEU A 196 17.82 -3.59 5.67
CA LEU A 196 17.55 -4.66 4.72
C LEU A 196 16.91 -5.87 5.44
N PRO A 197 15.99 -6.60 4.78
CA PRO A 197 15.33 -7.78 5.33
C PRO A 197 16.33 -8.85 5.81
N ASN A 198 16.12 -9.34 7.02
CA ASN A 198 16.99 -10.33 7.68
C ASN A 198 16.20 -11.45 8.40
N ARG A 199 14.93 -11.68 7.99
CA ARG A 199 13.97 -12.63 8.61
C ARG A 199 13.53 -12.32 10.05
N HIS A 200 13.98 -11.20 10.63
CA HIS A 200 13.47 -10.73 11.92
C HIS A 200 12.39 -9.68 11.69
N PRO A 201 11.10 -9.99 11.96
CA PRO A 201 9.99 -9.08 11.63
C PRO A 201 10.05 -7.78 12.43
N ASP A 202 10.70 -7.78 13.59
CA ASP A 202 10.93 -6.60 14.42
C ASP A 202 12.13 -5.75 13.99
N HIS A 203 12.87 -6.15 12.96
CA HIS A 203 13.99 -5.39 12.42
C HIS A 203 13.68 -4.65 11.11
N THR A 204 12.63 -5.04 10.39
CA THR A 204 12.28 -4.54 9.04
C THR A 204 10.81 -4.20 8.90
N GLY A 205 10.40 -3.73 7.71
CA GLY A 205 8.99 -3.75 7.33
C GLY A 205 8.53 -5.20 7.14
N TYR A 206 7.27 -5.48 7.48
CA TYR A 206 6.65 -6.76 7.16
C TYR A 206 5.20 -6.63 6.69
N TYR A 207 4.73 -7.66 5.99
CA TYR A 207 3.32 -8.04 5.90
C TYR A 207 3.16 -9.48 6.38
N ALA A 208 2.33 -9.69 7.40
CA ALA A 208 1.95 -11.00 7.93
C ALA A 208 0.46 -11.27 7.65
N GLU A 209 0.04 -12.53 7.81
CA GLU A 209 -1.34 -12.97 7.57
C GLU A 209 -1.86 -12.53 6.19
N VAL A 210 -0.98 -12.60 5.18
CA VAL A 210 -1.30 -12.23 3.80
C VAL A 210 -2.30 -13.22 3.23
N GLN A 211 -3.45 -12.70 2.79
CA GLN A 211 -4.51 -13.49 2.17
C GLN A 211 -5.13 -12.73 1.00
N TYR A 212 -5.67 -13.47 0.03
CA TYR A 212 -6.50 -12.92 -1.03
C TYR A 212 -7.84 -13.64 -1.07
N LYS A 213 -8.87 -12.96 -1.56
CA LYS A 213 -10.20 -13.53 -1.73
C LYS A 213 -10.41 -14.01 -3.16
N ASN A 214 -10.69 -15.29 -3.34
CA ASN A 214 -10.91 -15.87 -4.67
C ASN A 214 -12.34 -15.61 -5.20
N ASN A 215 -12.63 -16.10 -6.40
CA ASN A 215 -13.94 -15.97 -7.05
C ASN A 215 -15.09 -16.71 -6.34
N ASP A 216 -14.79 -17.68 -5.49
CA ASP A 216 -15.78 -18.40 -4.67
C ASP A 216 -16.04 -17.69 -3.34
N GLY A 217 -15.23 -16.68 -3.01
CA GLY A 217 -15.37 -15.86 -1.81
C GLY A 217 -14.60 -16.42 -0.62
N GLU A 218 -13.71 -17.38 -0.85
CA GLU A 218 -12.82 -17.97 0.14
C GLU A 218 -11.56 -17.11 0.28
N ASN A 219 -11.07 -16.99 1.51
CA ASN A 219 -9.79 -16.36 1.79
C ASN A 219 -8.69 -17.41 1.69
N LEU A 220 -7.75 -17.20 0.78
CA LEU A 220 -6.64 -18.11 0.50
C LEU A 220 -5.31 -17.43 0.80
N ILE A 221 -4.34 -18.22 1.24
CA ILE A 221 -2.95 -17.79 1.41
C ILE A 221 -2.22 -18.02 0.08
N PRO A 222 -1.53 -17.01 -0.50
CA PRO A 222 -0.76 -17.23 -1.71
C PRO A 222 0.46 -18.11 -1.45
N GLY A 223 0.65 -19.14 -2.27
CA GLY A 223 1.88 -19.92 -2.28
C GLY A 223 3.07 -19.07 -2.74
N GLY A 224 4.26 -19.33 -2.18
CA GLY A 224 5.47 -18.57 -2.52
C GLY A 224 5.87 -18.67 -4.00
N GLU A 225 5.48 -19.75 -4.68
CA GLU A 225 5.75 -20.02 -6.09
C GLU A 225 4.92 -19.19 -7.06
N VAL A 226 3.76 -18.67 -6.63
CA VAL A 226 2.91 -17.78 -7.46
C VAL A 226 3.16 -16.30 -7.19
N LEU A 227 3.96 -15.98 -6.16
CA LEU A 227 4.32 -14.61 -5.83
C LEU A 227 5.43 -14.09 -6.73
N GLN A 228 5.24 -12.86 -7.22
CA GLN A 228 6.24 -12.12 -7.99
C GLN A 228 6.86 -11.04 -7.13
N PHE A 229 8.19 -11.02 -7.07
CA PHE A 229 8.95 -10.04 -6.29
C PHE A 229 9.09 -8.74 -7.08
N ALA A 230 8.71 -7.63 -6.44
CA ALA A 230 8.92 -6.28 -6.97
C ALA A 230 10.02 -5.59 -6.16
N VAL A 231 11.18 -5.37 -6.77
CA VAL A 231 12.31 -4.62 -6.19
C VAL A 231 12.78 -3.60 -7.25
N ASP A 232 12.14 -2.43 -7.26
CA ASP A 232 12.32 -1.44 -8.31
C ASP A 232 13.68 -0.70 -8.18
N CYS A 233 14.29 -0.69 -6.99
CA CYS A 233 15.58 -0.06 -6.73
C CYS A 233 16.56 -1.01 -6.00
N LYS A 234 17.16 -1.92 -6.78
CA LYS A 234 18.08 -2.94 -6.27
C LYS A 234 19.30 -2.30 -5.61
N GLY A 235 19.74 -2.88 -4.49
CA GLY A 235 20.87 -2.40 -3.69
C GLY A 235 20.49 -1.33 -2.66
N SER A 236 19.43 -0.56 -2.90
CA SER A 236 18.86 0.37 -1.89
C SER A 236 17.77 -0.27 -1.06
N TYR A 237 16.99 -1.18 -1.67
CA TYR A 237 15.96 -1.96 -1.01
C TYR A 237 16.06 -3.43 -1.39
N ASP A 238 15.48 -4.27 -0.54
CA ASP A 238 15.37 -5.70 -0.79
C ASP A 238 14.09 -6.27 -0.18
N VAL A 239 13.76 -7.49 -0.62
CA VAL A 239 12.56 -8.23 -0.24
C VAL A 239 12.92 -9.66 0.08
N LEU A 240 12.33 -10.18 1.14
CA LEU A 240 12.43 -11.59 1.51
C LEU A 240 11.05 -12.14 1.82
N TRP A 241 10.72 -13.28 1.25
CA TRP A 241 9.51 -14.02 1.61
C TRP A 241 9.88 -15.20 2.49
N ASP A 242 9.28 -15.26 3.68
CA ASP A 242 9.41 -16.38 4.60
C ASP A 242 8.25 -17.35 4.41
N ASN A 243 8.49 -18.42 3.66
CA ASN A 243 7.50 -19.46 3.37
C ASN A 243 6.98 -20.17 4.62
N GLU A 244 7.81 -20.36 5.65
CA GLU A 244 7.44 -21.13 6.84
C GLU A 244 6.36 -20.42 7.65
N HIS A 245 6.48 -19.10 7.77
CA HIS A 245 5.56 -18.26 8.54
C HIS A 245 4.59 -17.45 7.67
N THR A 246 4.73 -17.51 6.33
CA THR A 246 3.96 -16.71 5.37
C THR A 246 4.09 -15.21 5.67
N ILE A 247 5.33 -14.75 5.82
CA ILE A 247 5.64 -13.35 6.13
C ILE A 247 6.49 -12.75 5.01
N LEU A 248 6.02 -11.63 4.49
CA LEU A 248 6.83 -10.75 3.66
C LEU A 248 7.69 -9.87 4.57
N HIS A 249 8.99 -9.82 4.31
CA HIS A 249 9.90 -8.81 4.85
C HIS A 249 10.37 -7.88 3.73
N PHE A 250 10.42 -6.58 4.00
CA PHE A 250 10.90 -5.59 3.05
C PHE A 250 11.55 -4.41 3.80
N GLY A 251 12.42 -3.69 3.10
CA GLY A 251 13.02 -2.48 3.63
C GLY A 251 14.36 -2.18 2.98
N GLY A 252 15.01 -1.15 3.50
CA GLY A 252 16.36 -0.79 3.14
C GLY A 252 16.67 0.68 3.40
N PRO A 253 17.96 1.04 3.39
CA PRO A 253 18.42 2.35 3.83
C PRO A 253 18.06 3.48 2.88
N GLY A 254 17.76 3.19 1.60
CA GLY A 254 17.70 4.23 0.58
C GLY A 254 19.07 4.92 0.40
N GLY A 255 19.06 6.23 0.17
CA GLY A 255 20.27 7.06 0.14
C GLY A 255 20.99 7.13 -1.20
N GLY A 256 20.47 6.45 -2.23
CA GLY A 256 21.00 6.48 -3.60
C GLY A 256 19.94 6.84 -4.64
N THR A 257 20.42 7.10 -5.85
CA THR A 257 19.59 7.18 -7.05
C THR A 257 19.32 5.76 -7.58
N CYS A 258 18.11 5.52 -8.05
CA CYS A 258 17.74 4.25 -8.67
C CYS A 258 17.87 4.38 -10.19
N ALA A 259 18.75 3.57 -10.78
CA ALA A 259 18.98 3.49 -12.23
C ALA A 259 18.49 2.14 -12.76
#